data_AF-A0A0A6PE91-F1
#
_entry.id   AF-A0A0A6PE91-F1
#
_cell.length_a   1.000
_cell.length_b   1.000
_cell.length_c   1.000
_cell.angle_alpha   90.00
_cell.angle_beta   90.00
_cell.angle_gamma   90.00
#
_symmetry.space_group_name_H-M   'P 1'
#
loop_
_entity.id
_entity.type
_entity.pdbx_description
1 polymer ?
#
loop_
_entity_poly.entity_id
_entity_poly.type
_entity_poly.pdbx_seq_one_letter_code
_entity_poly.pdbx_strand_id
1 'polypeptide(L)'
;MGIGYTKPRSIGYYMDIKFTPDIVTDGNSDLIYRYLMLNAGVTFSFADRFALLGGIGYSIQDGSVVRNDTRYTTEESNADFNVNVGAMFKLTESFGLIAGYDTSASAYSMGLVIGF
;
A
#
# COMPACT_ATOMS: atom_id res chain seq x y z
N MET A 1 2.25 -25.14 -13.51
CA MET A 1 2.30 -23.76 -12.98
C MET A 1 3.52 -23.10 -13.59
N GLY A 2 3.34 -22.32 -14.65
CA GLY A 2 4.45 -21.68 -15.38
C GLY A 2 4.77 -20.33 -14.75
N ILE A 3 6.03 -20.14 -14.41
CA ILE A 3 6.63 -18.88 -13.92
C ILE A 3 6.50 -17.87 -15.07
N GLY A 4 5.73 -16.81 -14.83
CA GLY A 4 5.13 -16.00 -15.88
C GLY A 4 6.04 -14.87 -16.31
N TYR A 5 6.73 -15.04 -17.44
CA TYR A 5 7.25 -13.88 -18.19
C TYR A 5 6.11 -12.88 -18.41
N THR A 6 6.17 -11.74 -17.73
CA THR A 6 5.25 -10.63 -17.97
C THR A 6 5.68 -10.01 -19.30
N LYS A 7 5.01 -10.41 -20.38
CA LYS A 7 5.27 -9.89 -21.72
C LYS A 7 5.01 -8.38 -21.74
N PRO A 8 5.84 -7.57 -22.41
CA PRO A 8 5.48 -6.18 -22.64
C PRO A 8 4.10 -6.13 -23.30
N ARG A 9 3.24 -5.23 -22.81
CA ARG A 9 1.81 -5.10 -23.14
C ARG A 9 0.93 -6.22 -22.58
N SER A 10 1.27 -6.80 -21.44
CA SER A 10 0.40 -7.76 -20.73
C SER A 10 -0.44 -7.09 -19.64
N ILE A 11 -1.67 -7.58 -19.48
CA ILE A 11 -2.51 -7.31 -18.31
C ILE A 11 -2.32 -8.45 -17.31
N GLY A 12 -2.18 -8.10 -16.04
CA GLY A 12 -2.15 -9.05 -14.92
C GLY A 12 -3.08 -8.61 -13.81
N TYR A 13 -3.12 -9.40 -12.74
CA TYR A 13 -3.84 -9.08 -11.51
C TYR A 13 -2.85 -9.03 -10.36
N TYR A 14 -3.16 -8.24 -9.33
CA TYR A 14 -2.38 -8.20 -8.11
C TYR A 14 -3.28 -8.16 -6.89
N MET A 15 -2.71 -8.59 -5.76
CA MET A 15 -3.20 -8.29 -4.43
C MET A 15 -2.02 -7.81 -3.60
N ASP A 16 -2.24 -6.82 -2.74
CA ASP A 16 -1.24 -6.35 -1.81
C ASP A 16 -1.81 -6.09 -0.42
N ILE A 17 -0.93 -6.18 0.58
CA ILE A 17 -1.20 -5.79 1.95
C ILE A 17 -0.21 -4.69 2.30
N LYS A 18 -0.71 -3.53 2.75
CA LYS A 18 0.12 -2.37 3.12
C LYS A 18 -0.08 -2.01 4.60
N PHE A 19 1.00 -1.52 5.20
CA PHE A 19 1.03 -0.97 6.54
C PHE A 19 1.57 0.45 6.45
N THR A 20 0.73 1.45 6.71
CA THR A 20 1.12 2.86 6.63
C THR A 20 0.87 3.53 7.97
N PRO A 21 1.92 3.97 8.70
CA PRO A 21 1.74 4.88 9.81
C PRO A 21 1.52 6.30 9.28
N ASP A 22 0.50 6.97 9.78
CA ASP A 22 0.32 8.42 9.62
C ASP A 22 0.51 9.08 10.99
N ILE A 23 1.43 10.04 11.07
CA ILE A 23 1.79 10.71 12.32
C ILE A 23 1.29 12.15 12.22
N VAL A 24 0.23 12.44 12.96
CA VAL A 24 -0.31 13.79 13.11
C VAL A 24 0.26 14.36 14.40
N THR A 25 1.27 15.22 14.26
CA THR A 25 1.82 16.00 15.38
C THR A 25 0.96 17.24 15.57
N ASP A 26 0.11 17.26 16.61
CA ASP A 26 -0.59 18.48 17.03
C ASP A 26 -0.08 18.89 18.41
N GLY A 27 0.86 19.84 18.43
CA GLY A 27 1.29 20.75 19.52
C GLY A 27 1.59 20.23 20.95
N ASN A 28 0.86 19.26 21.46
CA ASN A 28 0.92 18.69 22.81
C ASN A 28 0.64 17.17 22.87
N SER A 29 0.32 16.52 21.75
CA SER A 29 0.15 15.06 21.67
C SER A 29 0.46 14.55 20.26
N ASP A 30 1.31 13.52 20.17
CA ASP A 30 1.51 12.80 18.92
C ASP A 30 0.36 11.81 18.75
N LEU A 31 -0.52 12.10 17.78
CA LEU A 31 -1.54 11.17 17.34
C LEU A 31 -0.94 10.32 16.21
N ILE A 32 -0.84 9.02 16.44
CA ILE A 32 -0.32 8.08 15.45
C ILE A 32 -1.50 7.23 14.98
N TYR A 33 -1.91 7.43 13.74
CA TYR A 33 -2.82 6.56 13.04
C TYR A 33 -2.04 5.46 12.32
N ARG A 34 -2.58 4.24 12.34
CA ARG A 34 -2.00 3.10 11.65
C ARG A 34 -3.04 2.56 10.71
N TYR A 35 -2.69 2.45 9.45
CA TYR A 35 -3.55 1.90 8.42
C TYR A 35 -3.03 0.53 8.01
N LEU A 36 -3.90 -0.47 8.15
CA LEU A 36 -3.77 -1.76 7.49
C LEU A 36 -4.66 -1.74 6.25
N MET A 37 -4.08 -1.98 5.07
CA MET A 37 -4.84 -1.99 3.82
C MET A 37 -4.69 -3.33 3.11
N LEU A 38 -5.79 -3.80 2.53
CA LEU A 38 -5.82 -4.91 1.59
C LEU A 38 -6.33 -4.39 0.25
N ASN A 39 -5.51 -4.50 -0.78
CA ASN A 39 -5.82 -4.03 -2.12
C ASN A 39 -5.86 -5.18 -3.12
N ALA A 40 -6.69 -5.03 -4.15
CA ALA A 40 -6.68 -5.90 -5.33
C ALA A 40 -6.97 -5.08 -6.59
N GLY A 41 -6.39 -5.49 -7.72
CA GLY A 41 -6.59 -4.77 -8.95
C GLY A 41 -5.89 -5.38 -10.15
N VAL A 42 -5.69 -4.54 -11.16
CA VAL A 42 -5.06 -4.91 -12.43
C VAL A 42 -3.69 -4.27 -12.55
N THR A 43 -2.77 -4.98 -13.21
CA THR A 43 -1.48 -4.47 -13.63
C THR A 43 -1.43 -4.36 -15.15
N PHE A 44 -0.76 -3.35 -15.67
CA PHE A 44 -0.47 -3.19 -17.09
C PHE A 44 1.04 -3.01 -17.29
N SER A 45 1.70 -4.01 -17.87
CA SER A 45 3.12 -3.96 -18.19
C SER A 45 3.32 -3.25 -19.52
N PHE A 46 3.94 -2.07 -19.54
CA PHE A 46 4.23 -1.35 -20.78
C PHE A 46 5.67 -1.55 -21.27
N ALA A 47 6.56 -2.00 -20.40
CA ALA A 47 7.93 -2.39 -20.71
C ALA A 47 8.32 -3.61 -19.86
N ASP A 48 9.41 -4.29 -20.22
CA ASP A 48 9.82 -5.55 -19.55
C ASP A 48 9.98 -5.38 -18.03
N ARG A 49 10.49 -4.22 -17.62
CA ARG A 49 10.77 -3.88 -16.21
C ARG A 49 9.74 -2.97 -15.56
N PHE A 50 8.74 -2.48 -16.29
CA PHE A 50 7.81 -1.49 -15.76
C PHE A 50 6.36 -1.93 -15.94
N ALA A 51 5.59 -1.81 -14.87
CA ALA A 51 4.15 -1.97 -14.89
C ALA A 51 3.46 -0.84 -14.13
N LEU A 52 2.29 -0.44 -14.61
CA LEU A 52 1.35 0.37 -13.84
C LEU A 52 0.38 -0.55 -13.12
N LEU A 53 -0.12 -0.11 -11.97
CA LEU A 53 -1.13 -0.82 -11.20
C LEU A 53 -2.21 0.14 -10.76
N GLY A 54 -3.43 -0.36 -10.76
CA GLY A 54 -4.60 0.36 -10.29
C GLY A 54 -5.61 -0.61 -9.72
N GLY A 55 -6.20 -0.25 -8.59
CA GLY A 55 -7.05 -1.16 -7.86
C GLY A 55 -7.89 -0.48 -6.80
N ILE A 56 -8.68 -1.31 -6.16
CA ILE A 56 -9.54 -0.94 -5.05
C ILE A 56 -9.16 -1.80 -3.86
N GLY A 57 -9.49 -1.32 -2.68
CA GLY A 57 -9.12 -1.99 -1.45
C GLY A 57 -9.98 -1.57 -0.29
N TYR A 58 -9.69 -2.20 0.83
CA TYR A 58 -10.29 -1.90 2.11
C TYR A 58 -9.18 -1.54 3.08
N SER A 59 -9.40 -0.51 3.89
CA SER A 59 -8.45 -0.06 4.90
C SER A 59 -9.09 -0.07 6.26
N ILE A 60 -8.32 -0.50 7.26
CA ILE A 60 -8.66 -0.47 8.67
C ILE A 60 -7.66 0.49 9.32
N GLN A 61 -8.18 1.52 9.95
CA GLN A 61 -7.42 2.53 10.67
C GLN A 61 -7.55 2.27 12.17
N ASP A 62 -6.42 2.14 12.84
CA ASP A 62 -6.35 2.14 14.31
C ASP A 62 -5.61 3.39 14.78
N GLY A 63 -6.24 4.17 15.66
CA GLY A 63 -5.62 5.34 16.28
C GLY A 63 -4.90 5.01 17.59
N SER A 64 -3.76 5.65 17.84
CA SER A 64 -3.12 5.67 19.15
C SER A 64 -2.64 7.07 19.49
N VAL A 65 -2.91 7.52 20.71
CA VAL A 65 -2.45 8.81 21.25
C VAL A 65 -1.29 8.55 22.20
N VAL A 66 -0.17 9.24 22.00
CA VAL A 66 0.91 9.26 22.99
C VAL A 66 0.81 10.54 23.79
N ARG A 67 0.56 10.42 25.10
CA ARG A 67 0.55 11.55 26.04
C ARG A 67 1.44 11.23 27.23
N ASN A 68 2.46 12.05 27.47
CA ASN A 68 3.40 11.89 28.59
C ASN A 68 4.02 10.48 28.67
N ASP A 69 4.65 10.00 27.59
CA ASP A 69 5.24 8.65 27.47
C ASP A 69 4.29 7.46 27.71
N THR A 70 2.98 7.72 27.86
CA THR A 70 1.96 6.68 27.99
C THR A 70 1.17 6.59 26.68
N ARG A 71 1.16 5.40 26.06
CA ARG A 71 0.37 5.14 24.85
C ARG A 71 -1.06 4.79 25.26
N TYR A 72 -2.00 5.64 24.88
CA TYR A 72 -3.44 5.39 24.95
C TYR A 72 -3.91 4.95 23.57
N THR A 73 -4.39 3.71 23.45
CA THR A 73 -5.06 3.27 22.22
C THR A 73 -6.44 3.90 22.19
N THR A 74 -6.78 4.62 21.14
CA THR A 74 -8.16 5.05 20.93
C THR A 74 -8.93 3.86 20.38
N GLU A 75 -10.08 3.52 20.97
CA GLU A 75 -10.92 2.40 20.53
C GLU A 75 -11.61 2.63 19.17
N GLU A 76 -11.34 3.76 18.51
CA GLU A 76 -11.86 4.06 17.18
C GLU A 76 -11.10 3.27 16.13
N SER A 77 -11.67 2.13 15.73
CA SER A 77 -11.32 1.42 14.51
C SER A 77 -12.27 1.88 13.40
N ASN A 78 -11.75 2.64 12.45
CA ASN A 78 -12.51 3.11 11.29
C ASN A 78 -12.11 2.31 10.07
N ALA A 79 -13.11 1.89 9.30
CA ALA A 79 -12.89 1.11 8.11
C ALA A 79 -13.40 1.87 6.89
N ASP A 80 -12.54 2.02 5.89
CA ASP A 80 -12.80 2.88 4.73
C ASP A 80 -12.38 2.21 3.41
N PHE A 81 -13.03 2.61 2.34
CA PHE A 81 -12.72 2.21 0.98
C PHE A 81 -11.44 2.90 0.50
N ASN A 82 -10.56 2.13 -0.13
CA ASN A 82 -9.32 2.63 -0.68
C ASN A 82 -9.31 2.48 -2.20
N VAL A 83 -8.90 3.52 -2.91
CA VAL A 83 -8.47 3.42 -4.30
C VAL A 83 -6.96 3.58 -4.31
N ASN A 84 -6.27 2.69 -5.01
CA ASN A 84 -4.82 2.78 -5.13
C ASN A 84 -4.38 2.83 -6.59
N VAL A 85 -3.31 3.57 -6.81
CA VAL A 85 -2.61 3.64 -8.08
C VAL A 85 -1.11 3.62 -7.82
N GLY A 86 -0.35 3.00 -8.71
CA GLY A 86 1.09 2.96 -8.57
C GLY A 86 1.84 2.53 -9.82
N ALA A 87 3.14 2.44 -9.63
CA ALA A 87 4.07 1.89 -10.60
C ALA A 87 4.94 0.84 -9.93
N MET A 88 5.27 -0.19 -10.69
CA MET A 88 6.17 -1.26 -10.31
C MET A 88 7.41 -1.20 -11.19
N PHE A 89 8.56 -1.36 -10.57
CA PHE A 89 9.85 -1.53 -11.23
C PHE A 89 10.45 -2.89 -10.87
N LYS A 90 10.65 -3.75 -11.86
CA LYS A 90 11.27 -5.07 -11.66
C LYS A 90 12.79 -4.94 -11.63
N LEU A 91 13.38 -5.38 -10.52
CA LEU A 91 14.83 -5.48 -10.35
C LEU A 91 15.34 -6.79 -10.96
N THR A 92 14.59 -7.88 -10.76
CA THR A 92 14.89 -9.21 -11.30
C THR A 92 13.61 -9.89 -11.78
N GLU A 93 13.71 -11.13 -12.27
CA GLU A 93 12.57 -11.96 -12.63
C GLU A 93 11.74 -12.42 -11.42
N SER A 94 12.14 -12.11 -10.19
CA SER A 94 11.38 -12.51 -8.99
C SER A 94 11.26 -11.41 -7.93
N PHE A 95 11.97 -10.29 -8.08
CA PHE A 95 11.95 -9.15 -7.17
C PHE A 95 11.72 -7.81 -7.87
N GLY A 96 10.94 -6.95 -7.24
CA GLY A 96 10.63 -5.63 -7.75
C GLY A 96 10.23 -4.67 -6.65
N LEU A 97 10.26 -3.40 -6.99
CA LEU A 97 9.82 -2.30 -6.15
C LEU A 97 8.45 -1.85 -6.62
N ILE A 98 7.61 -1.46 -5.67
CA ILE A 98 6.35 -0.79 -5.93
C ILE A 98 6.37 0.56 -5.25
N ALA A 99 5.89 1.59 -5.95
CA ALA A 99 5.59 2.90 -5.39
C ALA A 99 4.18 3.27 -5.82
N GLY A 100 3.41 3.86 -4.91
CA GLY A 100 2.02 4.17 -5.17
C GLY A 100 1.43 5.21 -4.23
N TYR A 101 0.15 5.44 -4.40
CA TYR A 101 -0.66 6.32 -3.58
C TYR A 101 -1.95 5.61 -3.22
N ASP A 102 -2.34 5.73 -1.96
CA ASP A 102 -3.54 5.15 -1.38
C ASP A 102 -4.44 6.28 -0.87
N THR A 103 -5.68 6.36 -1.36
CA THR A 103 -6.59 7.46 -1.02
C THR A 103 -7.01 7.47 0.44
N SER A 104 -7.14 6.31 1.09
CA SER A 104 -7.69 6.24 2.45
C SER A 104 -6.77 6.82 3.52
N ALA A 105 -5.45 6.62 3.40
CA ALA A 105 -4.47 7.31 4.25
C ALA A 105 -3.98 8.63 3.64
N SER A 106 -4.47 8.99 2.45
CA SER A 106 -3.93 10.10 1.64
C SER A 106 -2.41 10.09 1.54
N ALA A 107 -1.82 8.89 1.47
CA ALA A 107 -0.39 8.66 1.70
C ALA A 107 0.28 7.97 0.52
N TYR A 108 1.57 8.28 0.33
CA TYR A 108 2.44 7.53 -0.57
C TYR A 108 2.84 6.21 0.08
N SER A 109 2.78 5.13 -0.70
CA SER A 109 3.27 3.82 -0.28
C SER A 109 4.47 3.38 -1.12
N MET A 110 5.38 2.66 -0.48
CA MET A 110 6.51 2.00 -1.12
C MET A 110 6.61 0.57 -0.60
N GLY A 111 7.00 -0.37 -1.46
CA GLY A 111 7.07 -1.76 -1.06
C GLY A 111 7.94 -2.62 -1.98
N LEU A 112 8.02 -3.89 -1.61
CA LEU A 112 8.67 -4.94 -2.39
C LEU A 112 7.63 -5.90 -2.92
N VAL A 113 7.84 -6.38 -4.14
CA VAL A 113 7.02 -7.43 -4.75
C VAL A 113 7.89 -8.66 -4.99
N ILE A 114 7.35 -9.82 -4.64
CA ILE A 114 8.00 -11.13 -4.78
C ILE A 114 7.10 -12.02 -5.63
N GLY A 115 7.68 -12.66 -6.65
CA GLY A 115 7.00 -13.61 -7.52
C GLY A 115 6.32 -12.92 -8.70
N PHE A 116 6.88 -13.14 -9.89
CA PHE A 116 6.33 -12.69 -11.16
C PHE A 116 6.11 -13.90 -12.09
#